data_AF-A0A9X3WQL4-F1
#
_entry.id   AF-A0A9X3WQL4-F1
#
_cell.length_a   1.000
_cell.length_b   1.000
_cell.length_c   1.000
_cell.angle_alpha   90.00
_cell.angle_beta   90.00
_cell.angle_gamma   90.00
#
_symmetry.space_group_name_H-M   'P 1'
#
loop_
_entity.id
_entity.type
_entity.pdbx_description
1 polymer ?
#
loop_
_entity_poly.entity_id
_entity_poly.type
_entity_poly.pdbx_seq_one_letter_code
_entity_poly.pdbx_strand_id
1 'polypeptide(L)'
;MTELNEEQHYMLTQYKELLSGMREGLSYIQANLTEEAPPQVSQVFQDLLVAFEQINKVHSQMLIIFNDHPKVVELVEQYKSVVEDLTLWFKVDSNQAKQQLLTDKVLPAFDEWKNNTDQFLKPYITH
;
A
#
# COMPACT_ATOMS: atom_id res chain seq x y z
N MET A 1 -13.19 -1.33 22.26
CA MET A 1 -12.72 -1.74 20.91
C MET A 1 -13.96 -1.97 20.06
N THR A 2 -13.94 -1.59 18.79
CA THR A 2 -15.02 -1.95 17.85
C THR A 2 -15.13 -3.47 17.79
N GLU A 3 -16.33 -4.01 17.99
CA GLU A 3 -16.62 -5.43 17.82
C GLU A 3 -16.85 -5.70 16.33
N LEU A 4 -16.04 -6.59 15.76
CA LEU A 4 -16.08 -6.90 14.33
C LEU A 4 -16.80 -8.23 14.10
N ASN A 5 -17.54 -8.32 13.00
CA ASN A 5 -18.10 -9.59 12.55
C ASN A 5 -17.06 -10.41 11.76
N GLU A 6 -17.37 -11.68 11.46
CA GLU A 6 -16.47 -12.58 10.75
C GLU A 6 -16.04 -12.04 9.37
N GLU A 7 -16.97 -11.41 8.64
CA GLU A 7 -16.68 -10.82 7.32
C GLU A 7 -15.70 -9.65 7.42
N GLN A 8 -15.84 -8.82 8.45
CA GLN A 8 -14.93 -7.69 8.72
C GLN A 8 -13.55 -8.18 9.16
N HIS A 9 -13.48 -9.22 10.00
CA HIS A 9 -12.19 -9.87 10.34
C HIS A 9 -11.50 -10.45 9.11
N TYR A 10 -12.26 -11.14 8.25
CA TYR A 10 -11.74 -11.67 7.00
C TYR A 10 -11.24 -10.55 6.07
N MET A 11 -12.02 -9.48 5.92
CA MET A 11 -11.65 -8.29 5.14
C MET A 11 -10.32 -7.69 5.63
N LEU A 12 -10.14 -7.52 6.93
CA LEU A 12 -8.91 -6.96 7.50
C LEU A 12 -7.70 -7.89 7.31
N THR A 13 -7.92 -9.21 7.35
CA THR A 13 -6.88 -10.21 7.05
C THR A 13 -6.44 -10.12 5.59
N GLN A 14 -7.40 -10.13 4.65
CA GLN A 14 -7.12 -10.02 3.21
C GLN A 14 -6.46 -8.68 2.86
N TYR A 15 -6.89 -7.61 3.52
CA TYR A 15 -6.26 -6.29 3.41
C TYR A 15 -4.78 -6.33 3.79
N LYS A 16 -4.44 -6.94 4.92
CA LYS A 16 -3.04 -7.08 5.38
C LYS A 16 -2.19 -7.94 4.44
N GLU A 17 -2.76 -9.03 3.91
CA GLU A 17 -2.09 -9.87 2.91
C GLU A 17 -1.80 -9.08 1.62
N LEU A 18 -2.77 -8.31 1.14
CA LEU A 18 -2.60 -7.42 0.00
C LEU A 18 -1.47 -6.40 0.23
N LEU A 19 -1.40 -5.78 1.41
CA LEU A 19 -0.30 -4.85 1.75
C LEU A 19 1.07 -5.53 1.72
N SER A 20 1.14 -6.80 2.11
CA SER A 20 2.38 -7.58 2.12
C SER A 20 2.80 -7.91 0.67
N GLY A 21 1.87 -8.36 -0.16
CA GLY A 21 2.11 -8.58 -1.60
C GLY A 21 2.51 -7.30 -2.34
N MET A 22 1.87 -6.17 -2.02
CA MET A 22 2.27 -4.87 -2.57
C MET A 22 3.70 -4.50 -2.20
N ARG A 23 4.10 -4.75 -0.94
CA ARG A 23 5.46 -4.48 -0.48
C ARG A 23 6.49 -5.29 -1.26
N GLU A 24 6.20 -6.56 -1.47
CA GLU A 24 7.03 -7.48 -2.26
C GLU A 24 7.11 -7.02 -3.72
N GLY A 25 5.99 -6.63 -4.33
CA GLY A 25 5.94 -6.10 -5.69
C GLY A 25 6.78 -4.83 -5.84
N LEU A 26 6.70 -3.89 -4.91
CA LEU A 26 7.51 -2.67 -4.92
C LEU A 26 9.02 -2.99 -4.79
N SER A 27 9.39 -3.92 -3.91
CA SER A 27 10.77 -4.44 -3.80
C SER A 27 11.25 -5.08 -5.09
N TYR A 28 10.40 -5.91 -5.72
CA TYR A 28 10.74 -6.59 -6.96
C TYR A 28 11.03 -5.58 -8.08
N ILE A 29 10.17 -4.56 -8.24
CA ILE A 29 10.39 -3.50 -9.21
C ILE A 29 11.70 -2.78 -8.90
N GLN A 30 11.90 -2.31 -7.66
CA GLN A 30 13.12 -1.60 -7.27
C GLN A 30 14.38 -2.40 -7.63
N ALA A 31 14.40 -3.71 -7.36
CA ALA A 31 15.55 -4.56 -7.60
C ALA A 31 15.80 -4.89 -9.08
N ASN A 32 14.75 -4.85 -9.93
CA ASN A 32 14.82 -5.31 -11.33
C ASN A 32 14.63 -4.19 -12.36
N LEU A 33 14.43 -2.94 -11.92
CA LEU A 33 14.23 -1.79 -12.81
C LEU A 33 15.56 -1.25 -13.35
N THR A 34 16.16 -2.01 -14.27
CA THR A 34 17.38 -1.67 -15.01
C THR A 34 17.06 -1.19 -16.44
N GLU A 35 18.05 -0.78 -17.24
CA GLU A 35 17.81 -0.42 -18.66
C GLU A 35 17.21 -1.59 -19.46
N GLU A 36 17.66 -2.82 -19.20
CA GLU A 36 17.12 -4.06 -19.77
C GLU A 36 16.11 -4.74 -18.84
N ALA A 37 15.22 -3.95 -18.20
CA ALA A 37 14.25 -4.50 -17.26
C ALA A 37 13.38 -5.60 -17.90
N PRO A 38 13.15 -6.73 -17.21
CA PRO A 38 12.33 -7.80 -17.75
C PRO A 38 10.87 -7.34 -17.88
N PRO A 39 10.09 -7.84 -18.87
CA PRO A 39 8.70 -7.43 -19.08
C PRO A 39 7.81 -7.54 -17.84
N GLN A 40 8.15 -8.48 -16.94
CA GLN A 40 7.49 -8.71 -15.67
C GLN A 40 7.50 -7.48 -14.76
N VAL A 41 8.51 -6.61 -14.83
CA VAL A 41 8.56 -5.36 -14.04
C VAL A 41 7.36 -4.47 -14.38
N SER A 42 7.05 -4.32 -15.67
CA SER A 42 5.90 -3.55 -16.13
C SER A 42 4.58 -4.19 -15.72
N GLN A 43 4.49 -5.52 -15.77
CA GLN A 43 3.29 -6.25 -15.33
C GLN A 43 3.05 -6.07 -13.82
N VAL A 44 4.08 -6.31 -13.00
CA VAL A 44 4.01 -6.12 -11.54
C VAL A 44 3.64 -4.68 -11.19
N PHE A 45 4.15 -3.69 -11.94
CA PHE A 45 3.75 -2.30 -11.74
C PHE A 45 2.27 -2.07 -12.01
N GLN A 46 1.73 -2.64 -13.09
CA GLN A 46 0.29 -2.54 -13.39
C GLN A 46 -0.56 -3.21 -12.30
N ASP A 47 -0.15 -4.39 -11.84
CA ASP A 47 -0.82 -5.10 -10.75
C ASP A 47 -0.80 -4.27 -9.45
N LEU A 48 0.31 -3.58 -9.16
CA LEU A 48 0.39 -2.66 -8.03
C LEU A 48 -0.58 -1.50 -8.15
N LEU A 49 -0.73 -0.88 -9.33
CA LEU A 49 -1.69 0.21 -9.53
C LEU A 49 -3.13 -0.25 -9.21
N VAL A 50 -3.50 -1.45 -9.68
CA VAL A 50 -4.80 -2.06 -9.35
C VAL A 50 -4.92 -2.31 -7.84
N ALA A 51 -3.85 -2.78 -7.20
CA ALA A 51 -3.84 -2.96 -5.75
C ALA A 51 -4.01 -1.64 -4.99
N PHE A 52 -3.35 -0.55 -5.40
CA PHE A 52 -3.56 0.78 -4.82
C PHE A 52 -5.03 1.22 -4.96
N GLU A 53 -5.66 1.05 -6.12
CA GLU A 53 -7.09 1.34 -6.28
C GLU A 53 -7.97 0.50 -5.35
N GLN A 54 -7.63 -0.78 -5.14
CA GLN A 54 -8.37 -1.65 -4.24
C GLN A 54 -8.23 -1.20 -2.77
N ILE A 55 -7.04 -0.78 -2.33
CA ILE A 55 -6.80 -0.24 -0.99
C ILE A 55 -7.68 1.00 -0.74
N ASN A 56 -7.78 1.92 -1.70
CA ASN A 56 -8.65 3.08 -1.61
C ASN A 56 -10.13 2.70 -1.34
N LYS A 57 -10.63 1.65 -2.00
CA LYS A 57 -12.00 1.16 -1.80
C LYS A 57 -12.19 0.60 -0.39
N VAL A 58 -11.21 -0.19 0.08
CA VAL A 58 -11.23 -0.77 1.44
C VAL A 58 -11.15 0.32 2.51
N HIS A 59 -10.39 1.40 2.30
CA HIS A 59 -10.32 2.53 3.23
C HIS A 59 -11.67 3.19 3.49
N SER A 60 -12.51 3.29 2.46
CA SER A 60 -13.87 3.80 2.63
C SER A 60 -14.70 2.90 3.55
N GLN A 61 -14.53 1.58 3.45
CA GLN A 61 -15.19 0.62 4.35
C GLN A 61 -14.58 0.65 5.76
N MET A 62 -13.27 0.79 5.90
CA MET A 62 -12.61 0.89 7.20
C MET A 62 -13.09 2.12 7.99
N LEU A 63 -13.26 3.27 7.33
CA LEU A 63 -13.82 4.46 7.96
C LEU A 63 -15.22 4.20 8.53
N ILE A 64 -16.07 3.49 7.80
CA ILE A 64 -17.41 3.09 8.28
C ILE A 64 -17.31 2.12 9.45
N ILE A 65 -16.53 1.04 9.31
CA ILE A 65 -16.36 -0.01 10.33
C ILE A 65 -15.87 0.59 11.65
N PHE A 66 -14.92 1.52 11.58
CA PHE A 66 -14.33 2.15 12.75
C PHE A 66 -14.99 3.48 13.15
N ASN A 67 -16.15 3.83 12.57
CA ASN A 67 -16.88 5.08 12.86
C ASN A 67 -15.99 6.33 12.82
N ASP A 68 -15.23 6.50 11.73
CA ASP A 68 -14.28 7.60 11.52
C ASP A 68 -13.29 7.77 12.67
N HIS A 69 -12.87 6.66 13.30
CA HIS A 69 -11.87 6.66 14.35
C HIS A 69 -10.66 7.51 13.92
N PRO A 70 -10.20 8.48 14.74
CA PRO A 70 -9.18 9.46 14.31
C PRO A 70 -7.91 8.81 13.76
N LYS A 71 -7.49 7.68 14.34
CA LYS A 71 -6.33 6.94 13.83
C LYS A 71 -6.56 6.35 12.44
N VAL A 72 -7.77 5.90 12.11
CA VAL A 72 -8.09 5.37 10.77
C VAL A 72 -8.10 6.50 9.76
N VAL A 73 -8.67 7.67 10.11
CA VAL A 73 -8.61 8.87 9.27
C VAL A 73 -7.16 9.25 8.97
N GLU A 74 -6.31 9.31 10.00
CA GLU A 74 -4.87 9.59 9.85
C GLU A 74 -4.17 8.57 8.92
N LEU A 75 -4.44 7.27 9.08
CA LEU A 75 -3.87 6.22 8.23
C LEU A 75 -4.32 6.34 6.77
N VAL A 76 -5.57 6.74 6.51
CA VAL A 76 -6.09 7.00 5.17
C VAL A 76 -5.42 8.23 4.55
N GLU A 77 -5.15 9.27 5.34
CA GLU A 77 -4.41 10.46 4.88
C GLU A 77 -2.94 10.17 4.59
N GLN A 78 -2.28 9.39 5.45
CA GLN A 78 -0.90 8.92 5.21
C GLN A 78 -0.81 8.12 3.90
N TYR A 79 -1.78 7.24 3.67
CA TYR A 79 -1.86 6.48 2.43
C TYR A 79 -1.98 7.37 1.19
N LYS A 80 -2.81 8.44 1.24
CA LYS A 80 -2.91 9.41 0.14
C LYS A 80 -1.55 10.02 -0.19
N SER A 81 -0.75 10.33 0.84
CA SER A 81 0.61 10.85 0.66
C SER A 81 1.51 9.85 -0.07
N VAL A 82 1.41 8.55 0.25
CA VAL A 82 2.14 7.48 -0.47
C VAL A 82 1.74 7.42 -1.94
N VAL A 83 0.43 7.53 -2.23
CA VAL A 83 -0.07 7.56 -3.62
C VAL A 83 0.42 8.80 -4.35
N GLU A 84 0.42 9.97 -3.71
CA GLU A 84 0.95 11.22 -4.25
C GLU A 84 2.42 11.09 -4.65
N ASP A 85 3.26 10.51 -3.78
CA ASP A 85 4.66 10.22 -4.10
C ASP A 85 4.79 9.25 -5.29
N LEU A 86 3.95 8.22 -5.35
CA LEU A 86 3.93 7.28 -6.47
C LEU A 86 3.56 7.96 -7.80
N THR A 87 2.72 9.01 -7.79
CA THR A 87 2.37 9.73 -9.04
C THR A 87 3.58 10.37 -9.72
N LEU A 88 4.66 10.65 -8.97
CA LEU A 88 5.92 11.15 -9.54
C LEU A 88 6.54 10.16 -10.53
N TRP A 89 6.18 8.87 -10.47
CA TRP A 89 6.63 7.83 -11.40
C TRP A 89 6.35 8.20 -12.85
N PHE A 90 5.22 8.87 -13.10
CA PHE A 90 4.81 9.29 -14.44
C PHE A 90 5.47 10.61 -14.89
N LYS A 91 6.21 11.28 -14.00
CA LYS A 91 6.93 12.52 -14.28
C LYS A 91 8.41 12.31 -14.56
N VAL A 92 8.90 11.08 -14.39
CA VAL A 92 10.30 10.72 -14.62
C VAL A 92 10.38 9.72 -15.78
N ASP A 93 11.34 9.95 -16.67
CA ASP A 93 11.40 9.22 -17.95
C ASP A 93 12.34 8.01 -17.92
N SER A 94 13.36 8.02 -17.06
CA SER A 94 14.36 6.93 -17.01
C SER A 94 14.07 5.91 -15.91
N ASN A 95 14.45 4.65 -16.19
CA ASN A 95 14.36 3.57 -15.21
C ASN A 95 15.20 3.86 -13.96
N GLN A 96 16.37 4.50 -14.11
CA GLN A 96 17.18 4.95 -12.98
C GLN A 96 16.45 5.97 -12.09
N ALA A 97 15.81 6.99 -12.70
CA ALA A 97 15.07 7.99 -11.93
C ALA A 97 13.85 7.39 -11.22
N LYS A 98 13.17 6.42 -11.86
CA LYS A 98 12.07 5.65 -11.25
C LYS A 98 12.55 4.78 -10.09
N GLN A 99 13.71 4.13 -10.22
CA GLN A 99 14.31 3.33 -9.16
C GLN A 99 14.70 4.20 -7.96
N GLN A 100 15.27 5.38 -8.21
CA GLN A 100 15.57 6.37 -7.17
C GLN A 100 14.30 6.87 -6.48
N LEU A 101 13.25 7.19 -7.24
CA LEU A 101 11.95 7.55 -6.68
C LEU A 101 11.42 6.47 -5.73
N LEU A 102 11.49 5.19 -6.13
CA LEU A 102 11.07 4.09 -5.26
C LEU A 102 11.93 4.02 -3.99
N THR A 103 13.24 4.12 -4.14
CA THR A 103 14.20 3.97 -3.04
C THR A 103 14.10 5.10 -2.02
N ASP A 104 14.00 6.34 -2.49
CA ASP A 104 14.15 7.52 -1.64
C ASP A 104 12.82 8.02 -1.07
N LYS A 105 11.69 7.68 -1.72
CA LYS A 105 10.37 8.19 -1.34
C LYS A 105 9.34 7.10 -1.13
N VAL A 106 9.00 6.37 -2.19
CA VAL A 106 7.80 5.51 -2.17
C VAL A 106 7.94 4.35 -1.20
N LEU A 107 9.08 3.64 -1.21
CA LEU A 107 9.29 2.49 -0.32
C LEU A 107 9.35 2.90 1.15
N PRO A 108 10.15 3.92 1.56
CA PRO A 108 10.14 4.40 2.94
C PRO A 108 8.75 4.83 3.41
N ALA A 109 8.05 5.64 2.61
CA ALA A 109 6.71 6.13 2.97
C ALA A 109 5.69 5.00 3.07
N PHE A 110 5.72 4.04 2.12
CA PHE A 110 4.86 2.87 2.16
C PHE A 110 5.14 1.99 3.37
N ASP A 111 6.42 1.75 3.71
CA ASP A 111 6.81 0.94 4.86
C ASP A 111 6.37 1.57 6.19
N GLU A 112 6.58 2.88 6.36
CA GLU A 112 6.11 3.60 7.55
C GLU A 112 4.59 3.51 7.70
N TRP A 113 3.86 3.84 6.64
CA TRP A 113 2.41 3.78 6.63
C TRP A 113 1.88 2.36 6.88
N LYS A 114 2.45 1.34 6.22
CA LYS A 114 2.07 -0.06 6.40
C LYS A 114 2.32 -0.50 7.84
N ASN A 115 3.46 -0.13 8.43
CA ASN A 115 3.77 -0.47 9.82
C ASN A 115 2.77 0.16 10.80
N ASN A 116 2.41 1.43 10.61
CA ASN A 116 1.41 2.11 11.42
C ASN A 116 0.03 1.44 11.29
N THR A 117 -0.32 1.02 10.07
CA THR A 117 -1.55 0.30 9.76
C THR A 117 -1.58 -1.08 10.44
N ASP A 118 -0.50 -1.86 10.31
CA ASP A 118 -0.35 -3.17 10.95
C ASP A 118 -0.46 -3.09 12.47
N GLN A 119 0.15 -2.05 13.09
CA GLN A 119 0.05 -1.83 14.52
C GLN A 119 -1.38 -1.53 14.97
N PHE A 120 -2.11 -0.69 14.21
CA PHE A 120 -3.50 -0.37 14.50
C PHE A 120 -4.41 -1.59 14.32
N LEU A 121 -4.19 -2.40 13.28
CA LEU A 121 -5.04 -3.56 12.96
C LEU A 121 -4.73 -4.80 13.78
N LYS A 122 -3.55 -4.91 14.39
CA LYS A 122 -3.12 -6.05 15.22
C LYS A 122 -4.17 -6.55 16.22
N PRO A 123 -4.83 -5.72 17.05
CA PRO A 123 -5.84 -6.19 18.00
C PRO A 123 -7.11 -6.75 17.34
N TYR A 124 -7.33 -6.50 16.05
CA TYR A 124 -8.53 -6.90 15.31
C TYR A 124 -8.30 -8.12 14.40
N ILE A 125 -7.05 -8.53 14.17
CA ILE A 125 -6.73 -9.67 13.28
C ILE A 125 -6.27 -10.90 14.08
N THR A 126 -5.87 -10.72 15.34
CA THR A 126 -5.35 -11.81 16.17
C THR A 126 -6.47 -12.45 17.00
N HIS A 127 -7.08 -13.52 16.47
CA HIS A 127 -7.92 -14.47 17.21
C HIS A 127 -7.47 -15.90 16.91
#